data_AF-A0A8S4RTW4-F1
#
_entry.id   AF-A0A8S4RTW4-F1
#
_cell.length_a   1.000
_cell.length_b   1.000
_cell.length_c   1.000
_cell.angle_alpha   90.00
_cell.angle_beta   90.00
_cell.angle_gamma   90.00
#
_symmetry.space_group_name_H-M   'P 1'
#
loop_
_entity.id
_entity.type
_entity.pdbx_description
1 polymer ?
#
loop_
_entity_poly.entity_id
_entity_poly.type
_entity_poly.pdbx_seq_one_letter_code
_entity_poly.pdbx_strand_id
1 'polypeptide(L)' 'VLVFLDSHIEVNVDWLPPLLARLSEGVDGVHVRFSPRAVTPVIDVINADTFEYTASPLVRGGFNWGLHFKWDNLPKGTLK' A
#
# COMPACT_ATOMS: atom_id res chain seq x y z
N VAL A 1 13.48 -9.44 3.26
CA VAL A 1 12.16 -8.86 2.92
C VAL A 1 11.62 -9.62 1.74
N LEU A 2 10.34 -10.00 1.75
CA LEU A 2 9.65 -10.56 0.58
C LEU A 2 8.74 -9.48 0.01
N VAL A 3 8.75 -9.30 -1.31
CA VAL A 3 7.92 -8.33 -2.02
C VAL A 3 7.09 -9.09 -3.04
N PHE A 4 5.77 -8.97 -2.95
CA PHE A 4 4.82 -9.63 -3.83
C PHE A 4 4.27 -8.60 -4.82
N LEU A 5 4.36 -8.91 -6.10
CA LEU A 5 3.89 -8.08 -7.20
C LEU A 5 3.14 -8.96 -8.19
N ASP A 6 2.04 -8.43 -8.72
CA ASP A 6 1.32 -9.08 -9.82
C ASP A 6 2.13 -8.94 -11.13
N SER A 7 1.87 -9.81 -12.10
CA SER A 7 2.59 -9.84 -13.37
C SER A 7 2.30 -8.67 -14.31
N HIS A 8 1.33 -7.82 -13.96
CA HIS A 8 0.77 -6.75 -14.79
C HIS A 8 0.71 -5.44 -14.01
N ILE A 9 1.87 -5.01 -13.51
CA ILE A 9 2.03 -3.77 -12.74
C ILE A 9 3.13 -2.90 -13.35
N GLU A 10 3.03 -1.59 -13.11
CA GLU A 10 4.12 -0.64 -13.34
C GLU A 10 4.43 0.07 -12.02
N VAL A 11 5.71 0.13 -11.65
CA VAL A 11 6.12 0.75 -10.38
C VAL A 11 6.44 2.22 -10.58
N ASN A 12 6.05 3.05 -9.61
CA ASN A 12 6.38 4.47 -9.62
C ASN A 12 7.82 4.72 -9.14
N VAL A 13 8.34 5.93 -9.37
CA VAL A 13 9.62 6.39 -8.81
C VAL A 13 9.57 6.28 -7.29
N ASP A 14 10.62 5.72 -6.69
CA ASP A 14 10.76 5.56 -5.24
C ASP A 14 9.60 4.82 -4.55
N TRP A 15 8.94 3.89 -5.24
CA TRP A 15 7.87 3.08 -4.65
C TRP A 15 8.33 2.15 -3.51
N LEU A 16 9.58 1.67 -3.56
CA LEU A 16 10.12 0.66 -2.64
C LEU A 16 10.79 1.23 -1.38
N PRO A 17 11.65 2.27 -1.44
CA PRO A 17 12.35 2.78 -0.25
C PRO A 17 11.43 3.13 0.95
N PRO A 18 10.26 3.78 0.76
CA PRO A 18 9.35 4.07 1.88
C PRO A 18 8.80 2.82 2.57
N LEU A 19 8.55 1.75 1.81
CA LEU A 19 8.08 0.47 2.36
C LEU A 19 9.17 -0.20 3.19
N LEU A 20 10.40 -0.20 2.70
CA LEU A 20 11.54 -0.78 3.41
C LEU A 20 11.89 0.00 4.67
N ALA A 21 11.89 1.33 4.60
CA ALA A 21 12.10 2.19 5.76
C ALA A 21 11.06 1.89 6.86
N ARG A 22 9.78 1.74 6.48
CA ARG A 22 8.74 1.40 7.44
C ARG A 22 8.90 0.02 8.07
N LEU A 23 9.45 -0.94 7.33
CA LEU A 23 9.76 -2.27 7.84
C LEU A 23 11.03 -2.29 8.71
N SER A 24 11.98 -1.39 8.51
CA SER A 24 13.20 -1.35 9.32
C SER A 24 13.02 -0.67 10.67
N GLU A 25 11.93 0.05 10.90
CA GLU A 25 11.62 0.71 12.17
C GLU A 25 10.85 -0.19 13.14
N GLY A 26 11.09 -0.06 14.44
CA GLY A 26 10.34 -0.65 15.54
C GLY A 26 9.07 0.14 15.87
N VAL A 27 8.29 -0.28 16.85
CA VAL A 27 7.04 0.42 17.24
C VAL A 27 7.33 1.77 17.90
N ASP A 28 8.53 1.90 18.46
CA ASP A 28 9.15 3.04 19.10
C ASP A 28 10.02 3.90 18.15
N GLY A 29 10.11 3.53 16.86
CA GLY A 29 10.97 4.22 15.89
C GLY A 29 12.44 3.79 15.91
N VAL A 30 12.83 2.78 16.68
CA VAL A 30 14.21 2.26 16.71
C VAL A 30 14.41 1.23 15.61
N HIS A 31 15.58 1.18 14.96
CA HIS A 31 15.81 0.20 13.90
C HIS A 31 15.77 -1.25 14.43
N VAL A 32 15.02 -2.13 13.75
CA VAL A 32 14.83 -3.53 14.13
C VAL A 32 15.32 -4.48 13.04
N ARG A 33 15.86 -5.62 13.46
CA ARG A 33 16.23 -6.72 12.52
C ARG A 33 15.01 -7.51 12.03
N PHE A 34 13.96 -7.57 12.84
CA PHE A 34 12.72 -8.26 12.53
C PHE A 34 11.54 -7.33 12.81
N SER A 35 10.66 -7.18 11.83
CA SER A 35 9.45 -6.37 11.95
C SER A 35 8.22 -7.24 11.81
N PRO A 36 7.23 -7.12 12.72
CA PRO A 36 5.97 -7.85 12.62
C PRO A 36 4.99 -7.21 11.63
N ARG A 37 5.38 -6.13 10.94
CA ARG A 37 4.48 -5.39 10.05
C ARG A 37 4.48 -6.01 8.66
N ALA A 38 3.30 -5.99 8.04
CA ALA A 38 3.15 -5.99 6.59
C ALA A 38 2.86 -4.55 6.14
N VAL A 39 3.48 -4.14 5.04
CA VAL A 39 3.27 -2.82 4.43
C VAL A 39 2.83 -3.01 2.99
N THR A 40 2.05 -2.05 2.48
CA THR A 40 1.50 -2.10 1.13
C THR A 40 1.65 -0.72 0.49
N PRO A 41 1.95 -0.64 -0.82
CA PRO A 41 1.92 0.63 -1.53
C PRO A 41 0.48 1.14 -1.70
N VAL A 42 0.34 2.41 -2.06
CA VAL A 42 -0.91 2.87 -2.69
C VAL A 42 -1.01 2.19 -4.06
N ILE A 43 -2.17 1.61 -4.36
CA ILE A 43 -2.41 0.92 -5.62
C ILE A 43 -3.17 1.88 -6.54
N ASP A 44 -2.45 2.42 -7.52
CA ASP A 44 -3.01 3.24 -8.59
C ASP A 44 -3.65 2.36 -9.67
N VAL A 45 -4.44 2.99 -10.54
CA VAL A 45 -5.17 2.28 -11.60
C VAL A 45 -4.47 2.48 -12.93
N ILE A 46 -4.22 1.38 -13.64
CA ILE A 46 -3.86 1.39 -15.07
C ILE A 46 -5.06 0.81 -15.80
N ASN A 47 -5.63 1.57 -16.74
CA ASN A 47 -6.73 1.10 -17.57
C ASN A 47 -6.25 -0.06 -18.46
N ALA A 48 -6.95 -1.20 -18.44
CA ALA A 48 -6.53 -2.41 -19.13
C ALA A 48 -6.58 -2.30 -20.67
N ASP A 49 -7.39 -1.40 -21.22
CA ASP A 49 -7.57 -1.23 -22.67
C ASP A 49 -6.71 -0.07 -23.22
N THR A 50 -6.62 1.03 -22.47
CA THR A 50 -5.96 2.27 -22.92
C THR A 50 -4.56 2.47 -22.33
N PHE A 51 -4.18 1.69 -21.31
CA PHE A 51 -2.96 1.88 -20.51
C PHE A 51 -2.87 3.26 -19.84
N GLU A 52 -3.99 3.97 -19.71
CA GLU A 52 -4.03 5.25 -19.01
C GLU A 52 -3.82 5.03 -17.51
N TYR A 53 -2.82 5.71 -16.96
CA TYR A 53 -2.52 5.71 -15.53
C TYR A 53 -3.35 6.78 -14.79
N THR A 54 -4.03 6.38 -13.72
CA THR A 54 -4.81 7.26 -12.85
C THR A 54 -4.42 7.04 -11.38
N ALA A 55 -4.00 8.10 -10.72
CA ALA A 55 -3.67 8.08 -9.30
C ALA A 55 -4.90 7.74 -8.44
N SER A 56 -4.73 6.84 -7.47
CA SER A 56 -5.80 6.42 -6.57
C SER A 56 -6.03 7.47 -5.47
N PRO A 57 -7.30 7.74 -5.09
CA PRO A 57 -7.57 8.49 -3.88
C PRO A 57 -7.04 7.74 -2.65
N LEU A 58 -6.79 8.45 -1.56
CA LEU A 58 -6.30 7.80 -0.36
C LEU A 58 -7.42 7.00 0.34
N VAL A 59 -7.32 5.68 0.21
CA VAL A 59 -8.30 4.70 0.71
C VAL A 59 -7.61 3.67 1.60
N ARG A 60 -8.41 2.98 2.41
CA ARG A 60 -7.98 1.81 3.20
C ARG A 60 -8.70 0.55 2.73
N GLY A 61 -8.00 -0.58 2.78
CA GLY A 61 -8.59 -1.89 2.56
C GLY A 61 -9.45 -2.32 3.76
N GLY A 62 -10.59 -2.94 3.45
CA GLY A 62 -11.51 -3.57 4.41
C GLY A 62 -12.25 -4.72 3.74
N PHE A 63 -13.32 -5.20 4.38
CA PHE A 63 -14.20 -6.22 3.81
C PHE A 63 -15.65 -5.98 4.21
N ASN A 64 -16.60 -6.47 3.42
CA ASN A 64 -18.02 -6.49 3.76
C ASN A 64 -18.42 -7.79 4.48
N TRP A 65 -19.65 -7.91 4.96
CA TRP A 65 -20.12 -9.13 5.66
C TRP A 65 -20.17 -10.39 4.78
N GLY A 66 -20.09 -10.23 3.45
CA GLY A 66 -19.88 -11.33 2.51
C GLY A 66 -18.41 -11.73 2.35
N LEU A 67 -17.50 -11.15 3.16
CA LEU A 67 -16.05 -11.34 3.11
C LEU A 67 -15.39 -10.89 1.80
N HIS A 68 -16.05 -10.05 1.00
CA HIS A 68 -15.43 -9.46 -0.17
C HIS A 68 -14.60 -8.26 0.24
N PHE A 69 -13.38 -8.17 -0.30
CA PHE A 69 -12.54 -7.00 -0.15
C PHE A 69 -13.24 -5.74 -0.70
N LYS A 70 -13.05 -4.62 -0.02
CA LYS A 70 -13.56 -3.31 -0.44
C LYS A 70 -12.62 -2.19 -0.02
N TRP A 71 -12.68 -1.08 -0.76
CA TRP A 71 -12.00 0.17 -0.42
C TRP A 71 -12.94 1.07 0.39
N ASP A 72 -12.45 1.58 1.51
CA ASP A 72 -13.13 2.59 2.32
C ASP A 72 -12.32 3.89 2.32
N ASN A 73 -13.03 5.03 2.28
CA ASN A 73 -12.39 6.33 2.46
C ASN A 73 -11.81 6.46 3.87
N LEU A 74 -10.71 7.20 4.00
CA LEU A 74 -10.17 7.51 5.31
C LEU A 74 -11.13 8.40 6.12
N PRO A 75 -11.35 8.13 7.42
CA PRO A 75 -12.09 9.03 8.30
C PRO A 75 -11.42 10.40 8.36
N LYS A 76 -12.21 11.47 8.51
CA LYS A 76 -11.68 12.82 8.66
C LYS A 76 -10.74 12.89 9.87
N GLY A 77 -9.55 13.47 9.69
CA GLY A 77 -8.56 13.68 10.75
C GLY A 77 -7.63 12.50 11.05
N THR A 78 -7.63 11.42 10.24
CA THR A 78 -6.70 10.29 10.44
C THR A 78 -5.30 10.51 9.88
N LEU A 79 -5.12 11.51 9.00
CA LEU A 79 -3.82 11.93 8.51
C LEU A 79 -3.32 13.05 9.42
N LYS A 80 -2.12 12.86 9.98
CA LYS A 80 -1.41 13.88 10.76
C LYS A 80 -0.70 14.85 9.83
#